data_AF-A0A327JVJ0-F1
#
_entry.id   AF-A0A327JVJ0-F1
#
_cell.length_a   1.000
_cell.length_b   1.000
_cell.length_c   1.000
_cell.angle_alpha   90.00
_cell.angle_beta   90.00
_cell.angle_gamma   90.00
#
_symmetry.space_group_name_H-M   'P 1'
#
loop_
_entity.id
_entity.type
_entity.pdbx_description
1 polymer ?
#
loop_
_entity_poly.entity_id
_entity_poly.type
_entity_poly.pdbx_seq_one_letter_code
_entity_poly.pdbx_strand_id
1 'polypeptide(L)' 'MGHDDASGDIFFRLGMMCSIGREAEPDLVSAHKWFNLAAMKGKREAVQYRQEVAGELSAAEIADAQRSAREWLRTH' A
#
# COMPACT_ATOMS: atom_id res chain seq x y z
N MET A 1 -11.18 -0.16 -23.85
CA MET A 1 -10.81 0.71 -22.71
C MET A 1 -11.00 -0.10 -21.43
N GLY A 2 -10.01 -0.11 -20.53
CA GLY A 2 -10.14 -0.64 -19.16
C GLY A 2 -9.55 -2.04 -18.94
N HIS A 3 -8.24 -2.14 -18.70
CA HIS A 3 -7.66 -3.30 -17.99
C HIS A 3 -6.59 -2.92 -16.95
N ASP A 4 -6.09 -1.68 -16.95
CA ASP A 4 -5.08 -1.24 -15.96
C ASP A 4 -5.64 -0.89 -14.56
N ASP A 5 -6.94 -0.63 -14.44
CA ASP A 5 -7.60 -0.24 -13.17
C ASP A 5 -7.61 -1.38 -12.14
N ALA A 6 -7.74 -2.63 -12.62
CA ALA A 6 -7.82 -3.82 -11.77
C ALA A 6 -6.60 -3.99 -10.85
N SER A 7 -5.41 -3.59 -11.31
CA SER A 7 -4.20 -3.70 -10.48
C SER A 7 -4.24 -2.70 -9.31
N GLY A 8 -4.73 -1.48 -9.55
CA GLY A 8 -4.84 -0.45 -8.51
C GLY A 8 -5.80 -0.87 -7.40
N ASP A 9 -6.97 -1.38 -7.76
CA ASP A 9 -7.96 -1.88 -6.80
C ASP A 9 -7.50 -3.12 -6.02
N ILE A 10 -6.76 -4.03 -6.67
CA ILE A 10 -6.19 -5.21 -5.98
C ILE A 10 -5.21 -4.75 -4.90
N PHE A 11 -4.26 -3.88 -5.23
CA PHE A 11 -3.30 -3.37 -4.24
C PHE A 11 -4.01 -2.55 -3.16
N PHE A 12 -5.02 -1.77 -3.51
CA PHE A 12 -5.79 -1.03 -2.53
C PHE A 12 -6.46 -1.96 -1.51
N ARG A 13 -7.09 -3.03 -1.98
CA ARG A 13 -7.73 -4.01 -1.10
C ARG A 13 -6.72 -4.75 -0.22
N LEU A 14 -5.54 -5.07 -0.74
CA LEU A 14 -4.44 -5.65 0.06
C LEU A 14 -3.99 -4.70 1.17
N GLY A 15 -3.85 -3.40 0.85
CA GLY A 15 -3.54 -2.37 1.85
C GLY A 15 -4.57 -2.32 2.96
N MET A 16 -5.86 -2.31 2.60
CA MET A 16 -6.97 -2.35 3.55
C MET A 16 -6.92 -3.59 4.45
N MET A 17 -6.64 -4.78 3.90
CA MET A 17 -6.55 -6.01 4.68
C MET A 17 -5.41 -5.96 5.70
N CYS A 18 -4.26 -5.39 5.34
CA CYS A 18 -3.14 -5.17 6.25
C CYS A 18 -3.47 -4.15 7.35
N SER A 19 -4.17 -3.06 7.01
CA SER A 19 -4.58 -2.02 7.98
C SER A 19 -5.62 -2.47 8.99
N ILE A 20 -6.51 -3.40 8.62
CA ILE A 20 -7.61 -3.83 9.50
C ILE A 20 -7.12 -4.85 10.54
N GLY A 21 -6.09 -5.65 10.24
CA GLY A 21 -5.57 -6.66 11.17
C GLY A 21 -6.65 -7.67 11.58
N ARG A 22 -7.08 -8.55 10.65
CA ARG A 22 -8.27 -9.40 10.87
C ARG A 22 -8.07 -10.47 11.96
N GLU A 23 -6.84 -10.90 12.19
CA GLU A 23 -6.49 -11.99 13.13
C GLU A 23 -5.17 -11.72 13.92
N ALA A 24 -4.51 -10.60 13.63
CA ALA A 24 -3.23 -10.16 14.21
C ALA A 24 -3.16 -8.63 14.23
N GLU A 25 -2.18 -8.06 14.93
CA GLU A 25 -1.94 -6.60 14.94
C GLU A 25 -1.82 -6.05 13.50
N PRO A 26 -2.39 -4.87 13.24
CA PRO A 26 -2.41 -4.29 11.91
C PRO A 26 -0.97 -4.01 11.43
N ASP A 27 -0.62 -4.55 10.26
CA ASP A 27 0.69 -4.35 9.66
C ASP A 27 0.66 -3.09 8.78
N LEU A 28 0.86 -1.96 9.43
CA LEU A 28 0.81 -0.64 8.79
C LEU A 28 1.93 -0.48 7.74
N VAL A 29 3.07 -1.14 7.93
CA VAL A 29 4.19 -1.15 6.97
C VAL A 29 3.76 -1.78 5.63
N SER A 30 3.16 -2.96 5.66
CA SER A 30 2.62 -3.62 4.47
C SER A 30 1.43 -2.84 3.90
N ALA A 31 0.58 -2.27 4.75
CA ALA A 31 -0.51 -1.43 4.28
C ALA A 31 -0.01 -0.24 3.46
N HIS A 32 0.96 0.51 3.99
CA HIS A 32 1.59 1.64 3.31
C HIS A 32 2.23 1.20 1.97
N LYS A 33 2.91 0.06 1.94
CA LYS A 33 3.48 -0.53 0.72
C LYS A 33 2.40 -0.73 -0.35
N TRP A 34 1.30 -1.38 -0.01
CA TRP A 34 0.24 -1.70 -0.95
C TRP A 34 -0.51 -0.45 -1.43
N PHE A 35 -0.78 0.49 -0.53
CA PHE A 35 -1.36 1.77 -0.92
C PHE A 35 -0.44 2.58 -1.83
N ASN A 36 0.88 2.52 -1.62
CA ASN A 36 1.84 3.15 -2.53
C ASN A 36 1.78 2.53 -3.94
N LEU A 37 1.72 1.21 -4.05
CA LEU A 37 1.58 0.52 -5.34
C LEU A 37 0.24 0.81 -6.02
N ALA A 38 -0.86 0.83 -5.26
CA ALA A 38 -2.17 1.21 -5.76
C ALA A 38 -2.19 2.65 -6.30
N ALA A 39 -1.61 3.59 -5.56
CA ALA A 39 -1.48 4.99 -5.97
C ALA A 39 -0.68 5.12 -7.28
N MET A 40 0.42 4.37 -7.42
CA MET A 40 1.23 4.35 -8.65
C MET A 40 0.45 3.80 -9.86
N LYS A 41 -0.53 2.93 -9.64
CA LYS A 41 -1.43 2.40 -10.68
C LYS A 41 -2.62 3.32 -10.99
N GLY A 42 -2.70 4.49 -10.35
CA GLY A 42 -3.75 5.48 -10.62
C GLY A 42 -4.90 5.49 -9.61
N LYS A 43 -4.87 4.64 -8.57
CA LYS A 43 -5.90 4.63 -7.53
C LYS A 43 -5.75 5.85 -6.62
N ARG A 44 -6.58 6.87 -6.84
CA ARG A 44 -6.53 8.13 -6.08
C ARG A 44 -6.83 7.95 -4.60
N GLU A 45 -7.78 7.08 -4.26
CA GLU A 45 -8.11 6.76 -2.86
C GLU A 45 -6.89 6.26 -2.10
N ALA A 46 -6.05 5.43 -2.74
CA ALA A 46 -4.85 4.89 -2.13
C ALA A 46 -3.83 5.98 -1.72
N VAL A 47 -3.84 7.15 -2.37
CA VAL A 47 -2.97 8.27 -1.98
C VAL A 47 -3.34 8.77 -0.58
N GLN A 48 -4.64 8.90 -0.30
CA GLN A 48 -5.13 9.38 0.99
C GLN A 48 -4.82 8.36 2.09
N TYR A 49 -5.17 7.09 1.88
CA TYR A 49 -4.88 6.03 2.85
C TYR A 49 -3.38 5.84 3.09
N ARG A 50 -2.53 5.99 2.06
CA ARG A 50 -1.08 5.98 2.24
C ARG A 50 -0.61 7.09 3.18
N GLN A 51 -1.17 8.30 3.06
CA GLN A 51 -0.80 9.43 3.93
C GLN A 51 -1.29 9.22 5.37
N GLU A 52 -2.51 8.72 5.54
CA GLU A 52 -3.05 8.39 6.87
C GLU A 52 -2.18 7.35 7.57
N VAL A 53 -1.86 6.24 6.89
CA VAL A 53 -0.98 5.20 7.44
C VAL A 53 0.43 5.72 7.69
N ALA A 54 0.97 6.58 6.82
CA ALA A 54 2.28 7.19 7.03
C ALA A 54 2.33 8.10 8.28
N GLY A 55 1.20 8.64 8.73
CA GLY A 55 1.11 9.41 9.98
C GLY A 55 1.32 8.55 11.23
N GLU A 56 0.97 7.27 11.16
CA GLU A 56 1.08 6.30 12.25
C GLU A 56 2.43 5.54 12.25
N LEU A 57 3.20 5.64 11.16
CA LEU A 57 4.48 4.95 10.99
C LEU A 57 5.67 5.85 11.35
N SER A 58 6.74 5.24 11.86
CA SER A 58 8.03 5.91 11.98
C SER A 58 8.71 6.09 10.61
N ALA A 59 9.64 7.04 10.52
CA ALA A 59 10.40 7.26 9.29
C ALA A 59 11.16 6.01 8.80
N ALA A 60 11.61 5.16 9.71
CA ALA A 60 12.27 3.89 9.39
C ALA A 60 11.29 2.90 8.73
N GLU A 61 10.09 2.78 9.27
CA GLU A 61 9.03 1.91 8.74
C GLU A 61 8.52 2.39 7.37
N ILE A 62 8.37 3.70 7.19
CA ILE A 62 8.03 4.28 5.88
C ILE A 62 9.12 3.94 4.85
N ALA A 63 10.39 4.11 5.23
CA ALA A 63 11.51 3.79 4.34
C ALA A 63 11.55 2.31 3.95
N ASP A 64 11.23 1.42 4.88
CA ASP A 64 11.12 -0.01 4.65
C ASP A 64 9.96 -0.36 3.71
N ALA A 65 8.75 0.13 4.01
CA ALA A 65 7.56 -0.05 3.17
C ALA A 65 7.80 0.41 1.72
N GLN A 66 8.44 1.56 1.55
CA GLN A 66 8.80 2.06 0.23
C GLN A 66 9.86 1.20 -0.46
N ARG A 67 10.85 0.66 0.28
CA ARG A 67 11.85 -0.26 -0.27
C ARG A 67 11.18 -1.53 -0.77
N SER A 68 10.34 -2.15 0.04
CA SER A 68 9.60 -3.35 -0.35
C SER A 68 8.64 -3.10 -1.52
N ALA A 69 8.04 -1.91 -1.63
CA ALA A 69 7.23 -1.53 -2.78
C ALA A 69 8.08 -1.49 -4.07
N ARG A 70 9.25 -0.85 -4.01
CA ARG A 70 10.19 -0.77 -5.13
C ARG A 70 10.71 -2.15 -5.55
N GLU A 71 11.03 -3.01 -4.59
CA GLU A 71 11.48 -4.37 -4.86
C GLU A 71 10.39 -5.23 -5.50
N TRP A 72 9.13 -5.05 -5.05
CA TRP A 72 7.99 -5.73 -5.66
C TRP A 72 7.86 -5.36 -7.15
N LEU A 73 7.95 -4.06 -7.49
CA LEU A 73 7.93 -3.58 -8.88
C LEU A 73 9.14 -4.01 -9.73
N ARG A 74 10.25 -4.40 -9.12
CA ARG A 74 11.41 -4.93 -9.85
C ARG A 74 11.27 -6.41 -10.14
N THR A 75 10.49 -7.12 -9.33
CA THR A 75 10.34 -8.58 -9.39
C THR A 75 9.08 -8.99 -10.18
N HIS A 76 8.10 -8.11 -10.29
CA HIS A 76 6.82 -8.31 -10.98
C HIS A 76 6.58 -7.24 -12.03
#